data_AF-A0A965PMS2-F1
#
_entry.id   AF-A0A965PMS2-F1
#
_cell.length_a   1.000
_cell.length_b   1.000
_cell.length_c   1.000
_cell.angle_alpha   90.00
_cell.angle_beta   90.00
_cell.angle_gamma   90.00
#
_symmetry.space_group_name_H-M   'P 1'
#
loop_
_entity.id
_entity.type
_entity.pdbx_description
1 polymer ?
#
loop_
_entity_poly.entity_id
_entity_poly.type
_entity_poly.pdbx_seq_one_letter_code
_entity_poly.pdbx_strand_id
1 'polypeptide(L)'
;MDDLKLLLKGYEEGLVGEKSCRDYLKAIGHKFFQADVISISPSGKYYLWECKNQERFKAPPFDGHGLPIWQVEARLEFYRLTNVRPILWIHEKPSGDIYIQFFDVLYSGKKFITHKSKRVIFPIESFVKK
;
A
#
# COMPACT_ATOMS: atom_id res chain seq x y z
N MET A 1 29.88 -13.01 -10.78
CA MET A 1 29.26 -12.22 -11.89
C MET A 1 28.09 -13.00 -12.50
N ASP A 2 28.22 -14.31 -12.67
CA ASP A 2 27.16 -15.17 -13.24
C ASP A 2 25.97 -15.39 -12.30
N ASP A 3 26.19 -15.47 -10.98
CA ASP A 3 25.09 -15.59 -10.01
C ASP A 3 24.16 -14.37 -10.00
N LEU A 4 24.73 -13.17 -10.19
CA LEU A 4 23.95 -11.94 -10.28
C LEU A 4 23.10 -11.91 -11.56
N LYS A 5 23.64 -12.40 -12.68
CA LYS A 5 22.91 -12.50 -13.94
C LYS A 5 21.77 -13.51 -13.83
N LEU A 6 22.01 -14.66 -13.18
CA LEU A 6 20.99 -15.67 -12.97
C LEU A 6 19.87 -15.15 -12.06
N LEU A 7 20.22 -14.42 -11.00
CA LEU A 7 19.25 -13.77 -10.11
C LEU A 7 18.40 -12.73 -10.85
N LEU A 8 19.03 -11.88 -11.66
CA LEU A 8 18.33 -10.87 -12.47
C LEU A 8 17.38 -11.50 -13.47
N LYS A 9 17.82 -12.58 -14.14
CA LYS A 9 16.98 -13.34 -15.07
C LYS A 9 15.74 -13.90 -14.37
N GLY A 10 15.90 -14.52 -13.21
CA GLY A 10 14.78 -15.03 -12.43
C GLY A 10 13.79 -13.93 -11.99
N TYR A 11 14.32 -12.76 -11.62
CA TYR A 11 13.49 -11.59 -11.29
C TYR A 11 12.69 -11.08 -12.51
N GLU A 12 13.33 -10.97 -13.67
CA GLU A 12 12.67 -10.58 -14.92
C GLU A 12 11.58 -11.57 -15.34
N GLU A 13 11.85 -12.88 -15.25
CA GLU A 13 10.87 -13.93 -15.53
C GLU A 13 9.65 -13.82 -14.60
N GLY A 14 9.87 -13.51 -13.32
CA GLY A 14 8.80 -13.22 -12.35
C GLY A 14 7.94 -12.03 -12.77
N LEU A 15 8.56 -10.91 -13.17
CA LEU A 15 7.82 -9.72 -13.63
C LEU A 15 6.99 -10.00 -14.89
N VAL A 16 7.51 -10.81 -15.82
CA VAL A 16 6.79 -11.23 -17.03
C VAL A 16 5.57 -12.08 -16.66
N GLY A 17 5.73 -13.04 -15.76
CA GLY A 17 4.64 -13.89 -15.29
C GLY A 17 3.51 -13.09 -14.63
N GLU A 18 3.88 -12.18 -13.70
CA GLU A 18 2.90 -11.31 -13.05
C GLU A 18 2.21 -10.37 -14.06
N LYS A 19 2.96 -9.82 -15.02
CA LYS A 19 2.39 -8.96 -16.07
C LYS A 19 1.37 -9.73 -16.91
N SER A 20 1.70 -10.95 -17.33
CA SER A 20 0.80 -11.82 -18.09
C SER A 20 -0.51 -12.08 -17.35
N CYS A 21 -0.44 -12.42 -16.06
CA CYS A 21 -1.62 -12.61 -15.20
C CYS A 21 -2.47 -11.32 -15.11
N ARG A 22 -1.82 -10.17 -14.86
CA ARG A 22 -2.51 -8.87 -14.79
C ARG A 22 -3.19 -8.52 -16.11
N ASP A 23 -2.55 -8.77 -17.24
CA ASP A 23 -3.12 -8.48 -18.56
C ASP A 23 -4.31 -9.38 -18.86
N TYR A 24 -4.25 -10.66 -18.50
CA TYR A 24 -5.40 -11.58 -18.57
C TYR A 24 -6.58 -11.08 -17.72
N LEU A 25 -6.34 -10.73 -16.45
CA LEU A 25 -7.37 -10.21 -15.55
C LEU A 25 -8.02 -8.92 -16.09
N LYS A 26 -7.23 -8.01 -16.66
CA LYS A 26 -7.77 -6.81 -17.34
C LYS A 26 -8.64 -7.18 -18.52
N ALA A 27 -8.19 -8.12 -19.37
CA ALA A 27 -8.91 -8.53 -20.57
C ALA A 27 -10.29 -9.11 -20.26
N ILE A 28 -10.45 -9.77 -19.11
CA ILE A 28 -11.74 -10.30 -18.64
C ILE A 28 -12.50 -9.33 -17.70
N GLY A 29 -12.05 -8.08 -17.57
CA GLY A 29 -12.73 -7.05 -16.79
C GLY A 29 -12.61 -7.19 -15.26
N HIS A 30 -11.68 -8.00 -14.77
CA HIS A 30 -11.44 -8.14 -13.32
C HIS A 30 -10.72 -6.91 -12.76
N LYS A 31 -11.20 -6.43 -11.61
CA LYS A 31 -10.44 -5.51 -10.76
C LYS A 31 -9.49 -6.32 -9.88
N PHE A 32 -8.25 -5.88 -9.74
CA PHE A 32 -7.26 -6.54 -8.88
C PHE A 32 -6.35 -5.51 -8.23
N PHE A 33 -5.73 -5.92 -7.13
CA PHE A 33 -4.58 -5.25 -6.55
C PHE A 33 -3.59 -6.31 -6.05
N GLN A 34 -2.31 -5.94 -6.00
CA GLN A 34 -1.27 -6.77 -5.39
C GLN A 34 -1.11 -6.36 -3.92
N ALA A 35 -1.09 -7.35 -3.03
CA ALA A 35 -0.78 -7.14 -1.62
C ALA A 35 0.74 -7.08 -1.45
N ASP A 36 1.25 -6.16 -0.62
CA ASP A 36 2.69 -6.10 -0.35
C ASP A 36 3.08 -7.22 0.63
N VAL A 37 2.36 -7.36 1.76
CA VAL A 37 2.54 -8.46 2.71
C VAL A 37 1.20 -8.89 3.29
N ILE A 38 1.00 -10.20 3.49
CA ILE A 38 -0.06 -10.74 4.33
C ILE A 38 0.59 -11.40 5.54
N SER A 39 0.14 -11.08 6.75
CA SER A 39 0.65 -11.68 7.98
C SER A 39 -0.46 -12.36 8.78
N ILE A 40 -0.06 -13.33 9.61
CA ILE A 40 -0.90 -13.91 10.65
C ILE A 40 -0.32 -13.52 12.01
N SER A 41 -1.15 -12.91 12.86
CA SER A 41 -0.75 -12.59 14.24
C SER A 41 -0.65 -13.87 15.09
N PRO A 42 0.02 -13.82 16.26
CA PRO A 42 0.03 -14.94 17.20
C PRO A 42 -1.37 -15.41 17.62
N SER A 43 -2.38 -14.53 17.55
CA SER A 43 -3.79 -14.84 17.82
C SER A 43 -4.53 -15.50 16.64
N GLY A 44 -3.85 -15.78 15.53
CA GLY A 44 -4.45 -16.37 14.32
C GLY A 44 -5.16 -15.38 13.39
N LYS A 45 -5.18 -14.07 13.71
CA LYS A 45 -5.81 -13.05 12.86
C LYS A 45 -4.92 -12.67 11.69
N TYR A 46 -5.51 -12.61 10.49
CA TYR A 46 -4.86 -12.14 9.26
C TYR A 46 -4.87 -10.62 9.13
N TYR A 47 -3.78 -10.06 8.60
CA TYR A 47 -3.63 -8.66 8.26
C TYR A 47 -3.04 -8.49 6.87
N LEU A 48 -3.49 -7.45 6.16
CA LEU A 48 -2.95 -7.06 4.86
C LEU A 48 -2.12 -5.78 5.03
N TRP A 49 -0.82 -5.84 4.76
CA TRP A 49 0.06 -4.69 4.88
C TRP A 49 0.29 -4.07 3.51
N GLU A 50 0.05 -2.77 3.41
CA GLU A 50 0.54 -1.93 2.33
C GLU A 50 1.79 -1.20 2.82
N CYS A 51 2.93 -1.50 2.22
CA CYS A 51 4.22 -0.98 2.61
C CYS A 51 4.65 0.11 1.62
N LYS A 52 5.10 1.25 2.14
CA LYS A 52 5.65 2.33 1.31
C LYS A 52 6.93 2.85 1.91
N ASN A 53 7.88 3.14 1.03
CA ASN A 53 9.13 3.79 1.37
C ASN A 53 9.17 5.13 0.63
N GLN A 54 8.64 6.18 1.27
CA GLN A 54 8.32 7.45 0.60
C GLN A 54 8.59 8.66 1.49
N GLU A 55 8.72 9.83 0.86
CA GLU A 55 8.83 11.10 1.57
C GLU A 55 7.49 11.57 2.12
N ARG A 56 7.54 12.45 3.12
CA ARG A 56 6.36 13.15 3.62
C ARG A 56 5.78 14.04 2.52
N PHE A 57 4.48 13.99 2.34
CA PHE A 57 3.78 15.02 1.58
C PHE A 57 3.82 16.33 2.38
N LYS A 58 4.41 17.36 1.77
CA LYS A 58 4.50 18.73 2.30
C LYS A 58 3.57 19.62 1.49
N ALA A 59 2.40 19.94 2.01
CA ALA A 59 1.52 20.91 1.35
C ALA A 59 0.39 21.38 2.28
N PRO A 60 -0.34 22.43 1.90
CA PRO A 60 -1.67 22.61 2.45
C PRO A 60 -2.57 21.40 2.12
N PRO A 61 -3.50 21.03 3.02
CA PRO A 61 -3.77 21.66 4.31
C PRO A 61 -2.90 21.15 5.47
N PHE A 62 -2.13 20.08 5.28
CA PHE A 62 -1.25 19.53 6.32
C PHE A 62 -0.19 18.61 5.73
N ASP A 63 0.86 18.45 6.52
CA ASP A 63 1.89 17.43 6.34
C ASP A 63 1.32 16.02 6.57
N GLY A 64 1.72 15.05 5.76
CA GLY A 64 1.20 13.71 5.93
C GLY A 64 1.76 12.66 4.99
N HIS A 65 1.13 11.49 5.03
CA HIS A 65 1.41 10.40 4.12
C HIS A 65 0.16 9.96 3.39
N GLY A 66 0.37 9.42 2.20
CA GLY A 66 -0.75 9.08 1.35
C GLY A 66 -0.40 8.18 0.19
N LEU A 67 -1.44 7.78 -0.50
CA LEU A 67 -1.38 6.85 -1.61
C LEU A 67 -2.51 7.17 -2.60
N PRO A 68 -2.42 6.71 -3.86
CA PRO A 68 -3.52 6.81 -4.81
C PRO A 68 -4.84 6.30 -4.23
N ILE A 69 -5.93 7.02 -4.48
CA ILE A 69 -7.25 6.72 -3.92
C ILE A 69 -7.73 5.29 -4.21
N TRP A 70 -7.47 4.81 -5.42
CA TRP A 70 -7.86 3.45 -5.83
C TRP A 70 -7.17 2.37 -4.97
N GLN A 71 -5.95 2.63 -4.46
CA GLN A 71 -5.28 1.69 -3.56
C GLN A 71 -6.00 1.62 -2.22
N VAL A 72 -6.41 2.79 -1.68
CA VAL A 72 -7.20 2.90 -0.44
C VAL A 72 -8.52 2.18 -0.58
N GLU A 73 -9.28 2.50 -1.63
CA GLU A 73 -10.61 1.94 -1.86
C GLU A 73 -10.56 0.43 -2.06
N ALA A 74 -9.60 -0.09 -2.84
CA ALA A 74 -9.45 -1.53 -3.04
C ALA A 74 -9.18 -2.29 -1.73
N ARG A 75 -8.38 -1.70 -0.82
CA ARG A 75 -8.03 -2.31 0.46
C ARG A 75 -9.19 -2.26 1.46
N LEU A 76 -9.91 -1.14 1.51
CA LEU A 76 -11.12 -1.01 2.33
C LEU A 76 -12.24 -1.94 1.83
N GLU A 77 -12.40 -2.09 0.53
CA GLU A 77 -13.36 -3.04 -0.04
C GLU A 77 -12.98 -4.48 0.27
N PHE A 78 -11.69 -4.84 0.13
CA PHE A 78 -11.19 -6.15 0.54
C PHE A 78 -11.46 -6.41 2.02
N TYR A 79 -11.24 -5.43 2.90
CA TYR A 79 -11.58 -5.54 4.32
C TYR A 79 -13.07 -5.81 4.53
N ARG A 80 -13.93 -5.03 3.87
CA ARG A 80 -15.39 -5.18 3.97
C ARG A 80 -15.85 -6.58 3.57
N LEU A 81 -15.21 -7.18 2.57
CA LEU A 81 -15.57 -8.50 2.05
C LEU A 81 -14.98 -9.68 2.84
N THR A 82 -13.78 -9.52 3.41
CA THR A 82 -13.01 -10.64 3.98
C THR A 82 -12.78 -10.54 5.48
N ASN A 83 -13.05 -9.38 6.07
CA ASN A 83 -12.67 -9.01 7.43
C ASN A 83 -11.15 -9.06 7.71
N VAL A 84 -10.31 -9.16 6.67
CA VAL A 84 -8.86 -9.04 6.78
C VAL A 84 -8.50 -7.56 6.78
N ARG A 85 -8.04 -7.05 7.93
CA ARG A 85 -7.89 -5.62 8.14
C ARG A 85 -6.59 -5.08 7.51
N PRO A 86 -6.66 -4.07 6.64
CA PRO A 86 -5.50 -3.48 5.99
C PRO A 86 -4.79 -2.46 6.89
N ILE A 87 -3.45 -2.53 6.87
CA ILE A 87 -2.54 -1.66 7.60
C ILE A 87 -1.68 -0.90 6.59
N LEU A 88 -1.56 0.42 6.76
CA LEU A 88 -0.60 1.23 6.04
C LEU A 88 0.69 1.30 6.86
N TRP A 89 1.77 0.79 6.31
CA TRP A 89 3.13 0.90 6.84
C TRP A 89 3.91 1.88 5.97
N ILE A 90 4.36 2.98 6.57
CA ILE A 90 5.24 3.93 5.91
C ILE A 90 6.59 3.91 6.61
N HIS A 91 7.64 3.63 5.83
CA HIS A 91 9.00 4.02 6.16
C HIS A 91 9.25 5.39 5.51
N GLU A 92 9.38 6.42 6.34
CA GLU A 92 9.53 7.80 5.88
C GLU A 92 10.99 8.09 5.52
N LYS A 93 11.21 8.57 4.30
CA LYS A 93 12.47 9.19 3.90
C LYS A 93 12.41 10.70 4.21
N PRO A 94 13.47 11.37 4.69
CA PRO A 94 14.81 10.91 5.07
C PRO A 94 14.98 10.57 6.57
N SER A 95 13.94 10.72 7.38
CA SER A 95 14.00 10.58 8.84
C SER A 95 14.27 9.14 9.30
N GLY A 96 13.91 8.14 8.50
CA GLY A 96 13.93 6.73 8.88
C GLY A 96 12.79 6.37 9.84
N ASP A 97 11.88 7.30 10.11
CA ASP A 97 10.73 7.09 10.99
C ASP A 97 9.77 6.06 10.38
N ILE A 98 9.12 5.29 11.26
CA ILE A 98 8.06 4.35 10.88
C ILE A 98 6.71 4.90 11.33
N TYR A 99 5.77 5.01 10.40
CA TYR A 99 4.38 5.41 10.65
C TYR A 99 3.44 4.28 10.28
N ILE A 100 2.57 3.89 11.21
CA ILE A 100 1.67 2.75 11.06
C ILE A 100 0.26 3.15 11.47
N GLN A 101 -0.73 2.80 10.65
CA GLN A 101 -2.14 2.91 11.03
C GLN A 101 -3.03 1.99 10.18
N PHE A 102 -4.18 1.59 10.72
CA PHE A 102 -5.20 0.90 9.94
C PHE A 102 -5.86 1.84 8.92
N PHE A 103 -6.14 1.33 7.73
CA PHE A 103 -6.77 2.12 6.67
C PHE A 103 -8.15 2.65 7.06
N ASP A 104 -8.98 1.85 7.75
CA ASP A 104 -10.32 2.27 8.17
C ASP A 104 -10.26 3.41 9.19
N VAL A 105 -9.28 3.38 10.10
CA VAL A 105 -9.03 4.47 11.05
C VAL A 105 -8.62 5.74 10.30
N LEU A 106 -7.60 5.65 9.43
CA LEU A 106 -7.16 6.79 8.61
C LEU A 106 -8.30 7.36 7.76
N TYR A 107 -9.07 6.50 7.12
CA TYR A 107 -10.11 6.90 6.18
C TYR A 107 -11.33 7.51 6.86
N SER A 108 -11.66 7.08 8.08
CA SER A 108 -12.72 7.70 8.89
C SER A 108 -12.37 9.11 9.37
N GLY A 109 -11.07 9.41 9.48
CA GLY A 109 -10.56 10.67 9.99
C GLY A 109 -10.43 11.79 8.95
N LYS A 110 -9.67 12.82 9.37
CA LYS A 110 -9.27 13.95 8.52
C LYS A 110 -8.39 13.44 7.38
N LYS A 111 -8.68 13.90 6.16
CA LYS A 111 -7.96 13.52 4.94
C LYS A 111 -8.07 14.62 3.89
N PHE A 112 -7.11 14.65 2.99
CA PHE A 112 -7.06 15.58 1.86
C PHE A 112 -6.83 14.80 0.57
N ILE A 113 -7.57 15.11 -0.49
CA ILE A 113 -7.42 14.44 -1.79
C ILE A 113 -6.79 15.42 -2.76
N THR A 114 -5.63 15.07 -3.32
CA THR A 114 -4.94 15.92 -4.30
C THR A 114 -5.73 15.97 -5.61
N HIS A 115 -5.82 17.16 -6.22
CA HIS A 115 -6.56 17.34 -7.48
C HIS A 115 -5.91 16.61 -8.66
N LYS A 116 -4.59 16.74 -8.82
CA LYS A 116 -3.85 16.24 -10.00
C LYS A 116 -3.64 14.73 -9.99
N SER A 117 -3.17 14.17 -8.88
CA SER A 117 -2.75 12.77 -8.78
C SER A 117 -3.76 11.87 -8.08
N LYS A 118 -4.90 12.42 -7.62
CA LYS A 118 -5.95 11.70 -6.90
C LYS A 118 -5.38 10.83 -5.77
N ARG A 119 -4.44 11.40 -5.00
CA ARG A 119 -3.86 10.76 -3.82
C ARG A 119 -4.62 11.22 -2.59
N VAL A 120 -4.97 10.28 -1.72
CA VAL A 120 -5.50 10.58 -0.39
C VAL A 120 -4.32 10.75 0.53
N ILE A 121 -4.23 11.92 1.17
CA ILE A 121 -3.24 12.29 2.16
C ILE A 121 -3.92 12.27 3.53
N PHE A 122 -3.32 11.53 4.45
CA PHE A 122 -3.71 11.48 5.85
C PHE A 122 -2.73 12.30 6.67
N PRO A 123 -3.22 13.12 7.63
CA PRO A 123 -2.36 13.92 8.48
C PRO A 123 -1.37 13.06 9.26
N ILE A 124 -0.15 13.54 9.45
CA ILE A 124 0.90 12.79 10.14
C ILE A 124 0.49 12.39 11.57
N GLU A 125 -0.29 13.23 12.24
CA GLU A 125 -0.82 13.00 13.59
C GLU A 125 -1.84 11.86 13.66
N SER A 126 -2.36 11.38 12.52
CA SER A 126 -3.28 10.23 12.47
C SER A 126 -2.57 8.88 12.53
N PHE A 127 -1.23 8.88 12.45
CA PHE A 127 -0.41 7.67 12.49
C PHE A 127 0.16 7.41 13.89
N VAL A 128 0.34 6.13 14.20
CA VAL A 128 1.19 5.73 15.31
C VAL A 128 2.63 5.73 14.82
N LYS A 129 3.47 6.59 15.40
CA LYS A 129 4.92 6.57 15.17
C LYS A 129 5.56 5.45 16.01
N LYS A 130 6.46 4.67 15.40
CA LYS A 130 7.25 3.63 16.05
C LYS A 130 8.72 3.97 16.07
#